data_AF-A0A162MBU0-F1
#
_entry.id   AF-A0A162MBU0-F1
#
_cell.length_a   1.000
_cell.length_b   1.000
_cell.length_c   1.000
_cell.angle_alpha   90.00
_cell.angle_beta   90.00
_cell.angle_gamma   90.00
#
_symmetry.space_group_name_H-M   'P 1'
#
loop_
_entity.id
_entity.type
_entity.pdbx_description
1 polymer ?
#
loop_
_entity_poly.entity_id
_entity_poly.type
_entity_poly.pdbx_seq_one_letter_code
_entity_poly.pdbx_strand_id
1 'polypeptide(L)'
;MDFSQIYEMSRVIDYITGGRNKNLARFAYRVSVYKDDKDRSIGKKPEQRLSFGNLNQDEFSCDYVDITIYRDKVNLHPVFEGARNYTDGIDCNKVMSLEDKIMFAFNKWSSYYD
;
A
#
# COMPACT_ATOMS: atom_id res chain seq x y z
N MET A 1 -16.57 4.58 0.58
CA MET A 1 -15.09 4.54 0.70
C MET A 1 -14.67 5.72 1.56
N ASP A 2 -13.65 5.53 2.38
CA ASP A 2 -13.07 6.55 3.24
C ASP A 2 -11.61 6.81 2.81
N PHE A 3 -11.30 8.05 2.49
CA PHE A 3 -9.96 8.50 2.11
C PHE A 3 -9.45 9.63 3.03
N SER A 4 -10.09 9.84 4.17
CA SER A 4 -9.79 10.93 5.11
C SER A 4 -8.33 10.96 5.56
N GLN A 5 -7.69 9.81 5.74
CA GLN A 5 -6.28 9.72 6.16
C GLN A 5 -5.27 10.00 5.04
N ILE A 6 -5.72 10.01 3.78
CA ILE A 6 -4.88 10.24 2.61
C ILE A 6 -5.44 11.35 1.72
N TYR A 7 -6.20 12.30 2.29
CA TYR A 7 -6.92 13.32 1.52
C TYR A 7 -6.02 14.20 0.62
N GLU A 8 -4.73 14.33 0.98
CA GLU A 8 -3.72 15.07 0.19
C GLU A 8 -3.08 14.22 -0.92
N MET A 9 -3.30 12.91 -0.92
CA MET A 9 -2.70 11.95 -1.86
C MET A 9 -3.61 11.72 -3.07
N SER A 10 -3.85 12.77 -3.85
CA SER A 10 -4.80 12.74 -4.97
C SER A 10 -4.47 11.67 -6.02
N ARG A 11 -3.20 11.38 -6.29
CA ARG A 11 -2.81 10.35 -7.28
C ARG A 11 -3.19 8.96 -6.82
N VAL A 12 -3.05 8.69 -5.52
CA VAL A 12 -3.45 7.40 -4.92
C VAL A 12 -4.97 7.25 -5.00
N ILE A 13 -5.71 8.30 -4.65
CA ILE A 13 -7.18 8.30 -4.71
C ILE A 13 -7.64 8.10 -6.16
N ASP A 14 -7.07 8.84 -7.11
CA ASP A 14 -7.39 8.74 -8.53
C ASP A 14 -7.02 7.37 -9.10
N TYR A 15 -5.93 6.75 -8.65
CA TYR A 15 -5.56 5.41 -9.08
C TYR A 15 -6.56 4.35 -8.62
N ILE A 16 -7.03 4.44 -7.37
CA ILE A 16 -8.00 3.49 -6.79
C ILE A 16 -9.41 3.69 -7.37
N THR A 17 -9.82 4.95 -7.53
CA THR A 17 -11.18 5.31 -7.96
C THR A 17 -11.32 5.46 -9.48
N GLY A 18 -10.20 5.57 -10.19
CA GLY A 18 -10.15 5.75 -11.64
C GLY A 18 -10.75 4.59 -12.41
N GLY A 19 -11.51 4.91 -13.46
CA GLY A 19 -12.35 3.97 -14.20
C GLY A 19 -11.64 2.82 -14.93
N ARG A 20 -10.29 2.78 -14.96
CA ARG A 20 -9.51 1.69 -15.58
C ARG A 20 -9.36 0.46 -14.66
N ASN A 21 -9.52 0.62 -13.35
CA ASN A 21 -9.25 -0.42 -12.36
C ASN A 21 -10.42 -0.58 -11.37
N LYS A 22 -11.63 -0.82 -11.88
CA LYS A 22 -12.87 -0.91 -11.07
C LYS A 22 -12.81 -1.91 -9.91
N ASN A 23 -11.92 -2.90 -9.98
CA ASN A 23 -11.72 -3.87 -8.90
C ASN A 23 -10.95 -3.31 -7.70
N LEU A 24 -10.16 -2.25 -7.86
CA LEU A 24 -9.35 -1.70 -6.77
C LEU A 24 -10.18 -0.98 -5.71
N ALA A 25 -11.29 -0.36 -6.11
CA ALA A 25 -12.20 0.35 -5.21
C ALA A 25 -12.92 -0.57 -4.20
N ARG A 26 -12.89 -1.90 -4.42
CA ARG A 26 -13.54 -2.87 -3.52
C ARG A 26 -12.75 -3.14 -2.25
N PHE A 27 -11.43 -2.89 -2.28
CA PHE A 27 -10.52 -3.25 -1.20
C PHE A 27 -10.39 -2.18 -0.14
N ALA A 28 -10.06 -2.61 1.08
CA ALA A 28 -9.50 -1.77 2.11
C ALA A 28 -7.97 -1.86 2.09
N TYR A 29 -7.31 -0.72 2.22
CA TYR A 29 -5.84 -0.61 2.17
C TYR A 29 -5.32 -0.23 3.55
N ARG A 30 -4.29 -0.93 4.01
CA ARG A 30 -3.60 -0.64 5.27
C ARG A 30 -2.14 -0.38 4.97
N VAL A 31 -1.65 0.80 5.32
CA VAL A 31 -0.25 1.19 5.10
C VAL A 31 0.47 1.24 6.44
N SER A 32 1.60 0.55 6.55
CA SER A 32 2.51 0.63 7.69
C SER A 32 3.86 1.17 7.24
N VAL A 33 4.27 2.30 7.81
CA VAL A 33 5.52 2.99 7.45
C VAL A 33 6.56 2.84 8.55
N TYR A 34 7.77 2.47 8.16
CA TYR A 34 8.93 2.31 9.02
C TYR A 34 10.05 3.24 8.57
N LYS A 35 10.69 3.93 9.52
CA LYS A 35 11.88 4.75 9.27
C LYS A 35 13.14 3.94 8.98
N ASP A 36 13.14 2.69 9.38
CA ASP A 36 14.26 1.77 9.28
C ASP A 36 14.23 0.99 7.97
N ASP A 37 15.39 0.43 7.60
CA ASP A 37 15.51 -0.58 6.55
C ASP A 37 14.79 -1.87 6.97
N LYS A 38 14.37 -2.70 6.00
CA LYS A 38 13.59 -3.92 6.27
C LYS A 38 14.23 -4.82 7.33
N ASP A 39 15.54 -5.07 7.27
CA ASP A 39 16.19 -6.01 8.18
C ASP A 39 16.29 -5.47 9.62
N ARG A 40 16.13 -4.16 9.81
CA ARG A 40 16.22 -3.46 11.10
C ARG A 40 14.86 -3.16 11.73
N SER A 41 13.77 -3.49 11.03
CA SER A 41 12.40 -3.18 11.45
C SER A 41 11.73 -4.31 12.23
N ILE A 42 12.34 -5.50 12.29
CA ILE A 42 11.79 -6.67 12.96
C ILE A 42 11.45 -6.33 14.43
N GLY A 43 10.20 -6.57 14.82
CA GLY A 43 9.70 -6.30 16.17
C GLY A 43 9.47 -4.81 16.50
N LYS A 44 9.74 -3.89 15.57
CA LYS A 44 9.44 -2.47 15.76
C LYS A 44 8.00 -2.16 15.41
N LYS A 45 7.46 -1.12 16.06
CA LYS A 45 6.18 -0.53 15.68
C LYS A 45 6.41 0.40 14.48
N PRO A 46 5.49 0.46 13.52
CA PRO A 46 5.55 1.46 12.45
C PRO A 46 5.42 2.87 13.04
N GLU A 47 6.09 3.82 12.42
CA GLU A 47 6.03 5.25 12.75
C GLU A 47 4.68 5.85 12.35
N GLN A 48 4.12 5.37 11.24
CA GLN A 48 2.84 5.81 10.73
C GLN A 48 2.02 4.62 10.28
N ARG A 49 0.72 4.66 10.58
CA ARG A 49 -0.28 3.74 10.05
C ARG A 49 -1.37 4.53 9.37
N LEU A 50 -1.73 4.10 8.17
CA LEU A 50 -2.85 4.65 7.42
C LEU A 50 -3.83 3.55 7.07
N SER A 51 -5.11 3.89 7.02
CA SER A 51 -6.17 3.01 6.55
C SER A 51 -7.15 3.81 5.71
N PHE A 52 -7.46 3.30 4.51
CA PHE A 52 -8.33 3.97 3.54
C PHE A 52 -8.97 2.97 2.57
N GLY A 53 -9.88 3.45 1.73
CA GLY A 53 -10.63 2.67 0.76
C GLY A 53 -11.95 2.15 1.32
N ASN A 54 -12.26 0.88 1.07
CA ASN A 54 -13.52 0.27 1.47
C ASN A 54 -13.50 -0.28 2.90
N LEU A 55 -13.37 0.60 3.90
CA LEU A 55 -13.21 0.22 5.32
C LEU A 55 -14.44 -0.43 5.98
N ASN A 56 -15.61 -0.33 5.35
CA ASN A 56 -16.87 -0.88 5.90
C ASN A 56 -17.01 -2.39 5.71
N GLN A 57 -15.98 -3.07 5.20
CA GLN A 57 -16.00 -4.53 5.12
C GLN A 57 -15.64 -5.16 6.47
N ASP A 58 -16.27 -6.30 6.73
CA ASP A 58 -16.04 -7.13 7.92
C ASP A 58 -14.54 -7.48 8.03
N GLU A 59 -13.93 -7.36 9.22
CA GLU A 59 -12.49 -7.60 9.46
C GLU A 59 -12.03 -9.01 9.06
N PHE A 60 -12.98 -9.93 8.89
CA PHE A 60 -12.76 -11.31 8.44
C PHE A 60 -12.81 -11.49 6.91
N SER A 61 -13.11 -10.43 6.14
CA SER A 61 -13.03 -10.50 4.68
C SER A 61 -11.57 -10.61 4.23
N CYS A 62 -11.30 -11.37 3.17
CA CYS A 62 -9.94 -11.46 2.61
C CYS A 62 -9.58 -10.23 1.74
N ASP A 63 -10.45 -9.22 1.66
CA ASP A 63 -10.39 -8.11 0.71
C ASP A 63 -9.54 -6.92 1.22
N TYR A 64 -8.45 -7.22 1.92
CA TYR A 64 -7.47 -6.24 2.37
C TYR A 64 -6.20 -6.28 1.54
N VAL A 65 -5.58 -5.10 1.36
CA VAL A 65 -4.26 -4.94 0.78
C VAL A 65 -3.35 -4.28 1.81
N ASP A 66 -2.36 -5.02 2.28
CA ASP A 66 -1.35 -4.53 3.22
C ASP A 66 -0.16 -3.96 2.46
N ILE A 67 0.17 -2.69 2.71
CA ILE A 67 1.34 -2.03 2.13
C ILE A 67 2.31 -1.72 3.26
N THR A 68 3.45 -2.38 3.25
CA THR A 68 4.53 -2.13 4.21
C THR A 68 5.65 -1.35 3.53
N ILE A 69 5.98 -0.20 4.08
CA ILE A 69 6.98 0.72 3.53
C ILE A 69 8.14 0.82 4.51
N TYR A 70 9.33 0.45 4.04
CA TYR A 70 10.61 0.65 4.71
C TYR A 70 11.38 1.79 4.04
N ARG A 71 12.54 2.12 4.58
CA ARG A 71 13.45 3.08 3.95
C ARG A 71 13.97 2.59 2.60
N ASP A 72 14.24 1.30 2.49
CA ASP A 72 14.93 0.64 1.37
C ASP A 72 14.00 -0.21 0.50
N LYS A 73 12.70 -0.27 0.81
CA LYS A 73 11.79 -1.26 0.22
C LYS A 73 10.31 -0.94 0.40
N VAL A 74 9.51 -1.41 -0.55
CA VAL A 74 8.06 -1.55 -0.36
C VAL A 74 7.66 -3.01 -0.51
N ASN A 75 6.70 -3.44 0.29
CA ASN A 75 5.99 -4.70 0.13
C ASN A 75 4.49 -4.43 0.05
N LEU A 76 3.81 -4.93 -0.97
CA LEU A 76 2.36 -4.94 -1.08
C LEU A 76 1.87 -6.38 -1.04
N HIS A 77 0.94 -6.66 -0.14
CA HIS A 77 0.37 -7.98 0.09
C HIS A 77 -1.16 -7.92 -0.02
N PRO A 78 -1.74 -8.35 -1.15
CA PRO A 78 -3.17 -8.54 -1.28
C PRO A 78 -3.54 -9.84 -0.57
N VAL A 79 -4.25 -9.74 0.56
CA VAL A 79 -4.52 -10.88 1.43
C VAL A 79 -5.35 -11.96 0.73
N PHE A 80 -6.31 -11.55 -0.13
CA PHE A 80 -7.13 -12.46 -0.95
C PHE A 80 -6.34 -13.28 -1.97
N GLU A 81 -5.10 -12.88 -2.31
CA GLU A 81 -4.23 -13.65 -3.19
C GLU A 81 -3.38 -14.67 -2.42
N GLY A 82 -3.62 -14.84 -1.12
CA GLY A 82 -2.91 -15.79 -0.27
C GLY A 82 -1.47 -15.35 -0.03
N ALA A 83 -0.50 -16.20 -0.41
CA ALA A 83 0.92 -15.99 -0.08
C ALA A 83 1.65 -14.99 -1.01
N ARG A 84 0.98 -14.44 -2.03
CA ARG A 84 1.63 -13.61 -3.04
C ARG A 84 1.98 -12.23 -2.46
N ASN A 85 3.25 -11.89 -2.55
CA ASN A 85 3.79 -10.61 -2.08
C ASN A 85 4.46 -9.89 -3.25
N TYR A 86 4.15 -8.60 -3.38
CA TYR A 86 4.66 -7.70 -4.41
C TYR A 86 5.67 -6.78 -3.77
N THR A 87 6.92 -7.22 -3.82
CA THR A 87 8.04 -6.61 -3.12
C THR A 87 8.98 -5.99 -4.14
N ASP A 88 9.46 -4.77 -3.87
CA ASP A 88 10.52 -4.15 -4.66
C ASP A 88 11.38 -3.19 -3.82
N GLY A 89 12.64 -3.02 -4.23
CA GLY A 89 13.61 -2.14 -3.60
C GLY A 89 13.34 -0.67 -3.90
N ILE A 90 13.57 0.19 -2.91
CA ILE A 90 13.64 1.64 -3.08
C ILE A 90 15.11 2.03 -3.06
N ASP A 91 15.54 2.83 -4.06
CA ASP A 91 16.82 3.51 -4.00
C ASP A 91 16.83 4.52 -2.84
N CYS A 92 17.60 4.22 -1.80
CA CYS A 92 17.70 5.06 -0.61
C CYS A 92 18.32 6.44 -0.86
N ASN A 93 18.93 6.66 -2.03
CA ASN A 93 19.46 7.96 -2.44
C ASN A 93 18.39 8.85 -3.08
N LYS A 94 17.24 8.27 -3.48
CA LYS A 94 16.12 8.99 -4.06
C LYS A 94 15.16 9.43 -2.97
N VAL A 95 14.92 10.73 -2.87
CA VAL A 95 13.86 11.26 -2.01
C VAL A 95 12.51 10.94 -2.66
N MET A 96 11.69 10.15 -1.98
CA MET A 96 10.35 9.78 -2.41
C MET A 96 9.33 10.19 -1.34
N SER A 97 8.25 10.84 -1.76
CA SER A 97 7.12 11.11 -0.86
C SER A 97 6.40 9.81 -0.48
N LEU A 98 5.59 9.84 0.57
CA LEU A 98 4.77 8.68 0.96
C LEU A 98 3.81 8.28 -0.17
N GLU A 99 3.20 9.27 -0.83
CA GLU A 99 2.34 9.04 -1.99
C GLU A 99 3.11 8.33 -3.13
N ASP A 100 4.35 8.74 -3.44
CA ASP A 100 5.18 8.08 -4.46
C ASP A 100 5.48 6.62 -4.09
N LYS A 101 5.73 6.33 -2.81
CA LYS A 101 6.02 4.97 -2.35
C LYS A 101 4.79 4.07 -2.45
N ILE A 102 3.60 4.58 -2.14
CA ILE A 102 2.33 3.86 -2.32
C ILE A 102 2.06 3.61 -3.80
N MET A 103 2.21 4.64 -4.65
CA MET A 103 2.05 4.51 -6.10
C MET A 103 3.05 3.54 -6.70
N PHE A 104 4.30 3.52 -6.21
CA PHE A 104 5.31 2.54 -6.61
C PHE A 104 4.87 1.11 -6.30
N ALA A 105 4.30 0.88 -5.12
CA ALA A 105 3.71 -0.41 -4.73
C ALA A 105 2.61 -0.85 -5.71
N PHE A 106 1.69 0.06 -6.04
CA PHE A 106 0.58 -0.21 -6.95
C PHE A 106 1.04 -0.50 -8.38
N ASN A 107 1.97 0.30 -8.91
CA ASN A 107 2.53 0.06 -10.24
C ASN A 107 3.23 -1.31 -10.34
N LYS A 108 3.89 -1.73 -9.25
CA LYS A 108 4.50 -3.05 -9.17
C LYS A 108 3.45 -4.15 -9.13
N TRP A 109 2.36 -3.94 -8.41
CA TRP A 109 1.27 -4.91 -8.38
C TRP A 109 0.61 -5.07 -9.75
N SER A 110 0.30 -3.96 -10.44
CA SER A 110 -0.34 -4.00 -11.77
C SER A 110 0.54 -4.65 -12.83
N SER A 111 1.86 -4.46 -12.78
CA SER A 111 2.78 -5.05 -13.78
C SER A 111 2.87 -6.58 -13.78
N TYR A 112 2.26 -7.28 -12.80
CA TYR A 112 2.15 -8.74 -12.81
C TYR A 112 0.87 -9.25 -13.49
N TYR A 113 -0.04 -8.35 -13.85
CA TYR A 113 -1.31 -8.65 -14.51
C TYR A 113 -1.35 -8.18 -15.98
N ASP A 114 -0.34 -7.41 -16.40
CA ASP A 114 -0.04 -7.07 -17.79
C ASP A 114 0.88 -8.12 -18.43
#